data_AF-A0A815BHI8-F1
#
_entry.id   AF-A0A815BHI8-F1
#
_cell.length_a   1.000
_cell.length_b   1.000
_cell.length_c   1.000
_cell.angle_alpha   90.00
_cell.angle_beta   90.00
_cell.angle_gamma   90.00
#
_symmetry.space_group_name_H-M   'P 1'
#
loop_
_entity.id
_entity.type
_entity.pdbx_description
1 polymer ?
#
loop_
_entity_poly.entity_id
_entity_poly.type
_entity_poly.pdbx_seq_one_letter_code
_entity_poly.pdbx_strand_id
1 'polypeptide(L)'
;MGETIFHSYKNQVYADLARQHNINNLFNDLEFPNNKSSLYYTPGFNRALNNVVWKRPYELCSSPQFIVKEANRFDLDQGQLGNCWFISAVSMITQNATIFERVCPLDQTYDKRYYAGIFHFRFWQFGKWIDVVVDDYLPTINNRLIFCQNIKEPNEFWAALLEKAYAKLSYSYEGTDAGQTTDALIDMTGGIEESFNTKDVKDKEQFWYTIGTALKHDAMIGCSISSDPTEREAKMINGLVKGHAYAVTAAVRVKLTSGEIVQIIRCRNPWGNEVEWNGAWSDEDKTRWNTVDPYSREQLHYEKKGDGEFWMLYSDWLKNFEQVQICNLSPDSFKGQHIAQQGKHITWCLMQFDGAWIMGQTSGGCGQPKIETFFTNPQYSINITKTDIESGDDLCTVICSCLQKYTRQKRKQTGGQQAEEYINLRLYRIKDSIDISQITQDYKFYPKDLERQGDTGPYINKREVTGRFRLKPGNYILIPSTYQQDREGQFLIRVFTEGEATGKSLNIEHLDKGSPSLKAAKEKYEFHDGKSQNQKFTILQWYDKLPESQQKLLKYSGYATVTVGVLCCVGHCGRKYCCMKKDRNSQSTSMKNPNKN
;
A
#
# COMPACT_ATOMS: atom_id res chain seq x y z
N MET A 1 -15.04 7.21 21.04
CA MET A 1 -14.06 7.05 19.95
C MET A 1 -14.02 5.56 19.63
N GLY A 2 -14.22 5.17 18.37
CA GLY A 2 -14.26 3.75 18.00
C GLY A 2 -12.85 3.16 17.92
N GLU A 3 -12.65 1.96 18.46
CA GLU A 3 -11.42 1.18 18.28
C GLU A 3 -11.19 0.89 16.80
N THR A 4 -9.93 0.90 16.35
CA THR A 4 -9.58 0.42 15.00
C THR A 4 -9.97 -1.06 14.90
N ILE A 5 -10.78 -1.42 13.91
CA ILE A 5 -11.14 -2.82 13.64
C ILE A 5 -10.03 -3.48 12.82
N PHE A 6 -9.53 -4.61 13.33
CA PHE A 6 -8.58 -5.48 12.61
C PHE A 6 -9.33 -6.69 12.04
N HIS A 7 -9.32 -6.85 10.73
CA HIS A 7 -9.96 -7.97 10.04
C HIS A 7 -9.02 -9.17 9.95
N SER A 8 -9.49 -10.37 10.27
CA SER A 8 -8.65 -11.57 10.20
C SER A 8 -8.37 -11.99 8.76
N TYR A 9 -7.09 -12.15 8.41
CA TYR A 9 -6.71 -12.73 7.13
C TYR A 9 -7.14 -14.20 7.07
N LYS A 10 -7.83 -14.60 6.00
CA LYS A 10 -8.31 -15.98 5.80
C LYS A 10 -9.15 -16.53 6.96
N ASN A 11 -9.86 -15.65 7.67
CA ASN A 11 -10.65 -15.99 8.86
C ASN A 11 -9.82 -16.61 10.00
N GLN A 12 -8.49 -16.41 10.02
CA GLN A 12 -7.62 -16.87 11.10
C GLN A 12 -7.56 -15.81 12.21
N VAL A 13 -8.22 -16.06 13.34
CA VAL A 13 -8.21 -15.15 14.50
C VAL A 13 -7.08 -15.56 15.44
N TYR A 14 -6.07 -14.69 15.60
CA TYR A 14 -4.88 -14.97 16.40
C TYR A 14 -5.22 -15.45 17.82
N ALA A 15 -6.06 -14.71 18.55
CA ALA A 15 -6.38 -15.02 19.94
C ALA A 15 -7.13 -16.36 20.12
N ASP A 16 -7.91 -16.79 19.13
CA ASP A 16 -8.60 -18.09 19.15
C ASP A 16 -7.62 -19.23 18.87
N LEU A 17 -6.77 -19.08 17.84
CA LEU A 17 -5.77 -20.07 17.47
C LEU A 17 -4.71 -20.21 18.55
N ALA A 18 -4.20 -19.12 19.12
CA ALA A 18 -3.22 -19.14 20.19
C ALA A 18 -3.72 -19.89 21.44
N ARG A 19 -5.02 -19.84 21.75
CA ARG A 19 -5.64 -20.60 22.85
C ARG A 19 -5.78 -22.09 22.57
N GLN A 20 -5.77 -22.52 21.30
CA GLN A 20 -5.92 -23.92 20.89
C GLN A 20 -4.57 -24.66 20.82
N HIS A 21 -3.45 -23.94 20.89
CA HIS A 21 -2.11 -24.45 20.70
C HIS A 21 -1.23 -24.21 21.94
N ASN A 22 -0.15 -24.99 22.07
CA ASN A 22 0.83 -24.87 23.16
C ASN A 22 2.13 -25.59 22.75
N ILE A 23 3.12 -25.63 23.65
CA ILE A 23 4.44 -26.27 23.40
C ILE A 23 4.36 -27.74 22.93
N ASN A 24 3.32 -28.49 23.31
CA ASN A 24 3.12 -29.88 22.91
C ASN A 24 2.26 -30.06 21.65
N ASN A 25 1.61 -28.98 21.19
CA ASN A 25 0.77 -28.94 20.00
C ASN A 25 0.94 -27.59 19.30
N LEU A 26 2.06 -27.41 18.60
CA LEU A 26 2.40 -26.15 17.96
C LEU A 26 1.49 -25.86 16.74
N PHE A 27 1.19 -24.58 16.51
CA PHE A 27 0.42 -24.15 15.36
C PHE A 27 1.17 -24.43 14.05
N ASN A 28 0.45 -24.92 13.05
CA ASN A 28 0.95 -25.16 11.69
C ASN A 28 0.00 -24.47 10.71
N ASP A 29 0.52 -23.55 9.91
CA ASP A 29 -0.27 -22.66 9.10
C ASP A 29 -0.64 -23.29 7.75
N LEU A 30 -1.87 -23.80 7.66
CA LEU A 30 -2.37 -24.43 6.44
C LEU A 30 -2.61 -23.45 5.29
N GLU A 31 -2.77 -22.16 5.59
CA GLU A 31 -2.97 -21.11 4.57
C GLU A 31 -1.64 -20.66 3.95
N PHE A 32 -0.51 -20.97 4.59
CA PHE A 32 0.84 -20.68 4.09
C PHE A 32 1.80 -21.83 4.41
N PRO A 33 1.65 -22.98 3.72
CA PRO A 33 2.29 -24.22 4.12
C PRO A 33 3.80 -24.18 3.94
N ASN A 34 4.52 -24.94 4.76
CA ASN A 34 5.99 -25.01 4.81
C ASN A 34 6.57 -25.84 3.65
N ASN A 35 6.29 -25.44 2.41
CA ASN A 35 6.71 -26.12 1.19
C ASN A 35 7.02 -25.12 0.05
N LYS A 36 7.38 -25.64 -1.13
CA LYS A 36 7.79 -24.84 -2.28
C LYS A 36 6.76 -23.79 -2.74
N SER A 37 5.46 -24.06 -2.57
CA SER A 37 4.39 -23.14 -3.00
C SER A 37 4.38 -21.81 -2.23
N SER A 38 4.92 -21.80 -1.01
CA SER A 38 5.09 -20.59 -0.20
C SER A 38 6.40 -19.87 -0.48
N LEU A 39 7.38 -20.54 -1.10
CA LEU A 39 8.64 -19.92 -1.52
C LEU A 39 8.48 -19.22 -2.88
N TYR A 40 7.92 -19.91 -3.87
CA TYR A 40 7.82 -19.42 -5.24
C TYR A 40 6.66 -20.07 -6.00
N TYR A 41 6.10 -19.33 -6.96
CA TYR A 41 5.11 -19.82 -7.93
C TYR A 41 5.69 -19.93 -9.35
N THR A 42 6.81 -19.29 -9.66
CA THR A 42 7.47 -19.38 -10.98
C THR A 42 8.40 -20.59 -11.04
N PRO A 43 8.22 -21.49 -12.02
CA PRO A 43 9.13 -22.61 -12.22
C PRO A 43 10.56 -22.14 -12.49
N GLY A 44 11.53 -22.67 -11.72
CA GLY A 44 12.95 -22.36 -11.92
C GLY A 44 13.41 -21.01 -11.38
N PHE A 45 12.57 -20.30 -10.61
CA PHE A 45 12.87 -18.99 -10.01
C PHE A 45 14.27 -18.93 -9.37
N ASN A 46 14.60 -19.88 -8.50
CA ASN A 46 15.95 -20.05 -7.98
C ASN A 46 16.21 -21.52 -7.63
N ARG A 47 17.22 -22.13 -8.28
CA ARG A 47 17.55 -23.56 -8.07
C ARG A 47 18.07 -23.86 -6.67
N ALA A 48 18.69 -22.88 -5.99
CA ALA A 48 19.19 -23.04 -4.63
C ALA A 48 18.04 -23.29 -3.63
N LEU A 49 16.84 -22.79 -3.92
CA LEU A 49 15.65 -22.97 -3.08
C LEU A 49 15.16 -24.43 -3.02
N ASN A 50 15.67 -25.31 -3.88
CA ASN A 50 15.36 -26.75 -3.79
C ASN A 50 15.92 -27.40 -2.53
N ASN A 51 16.93 -26.81 -1.91
CA ASN A 51 17.60 -27.34 -0.72
C ASN A 51 17.02 -26.76 0.59
N VAL A 52 15.92 -26.00 0.51
CA VAL A 52 15.32 -25.35 1.67
C VAL A 52 14.70 -26.38 2.61
N VAL A 53 15.05 -26.25 3.89
CA VAL A 53 14.40 -26.95 5.00
C VAL A 53 13.76 -25.90 5.89
N TRP A 54 12.48 -26.09 6.21
CA TRP A 54 11.75 -25.19 7.10
C TRP A 54 12.02 -25.60 8.55
N LYS A 55 12.44 -24.65 9.39
CA LYS A 55 12.79 -24.88 10.79
C LYS A 55 12.21 -23.81 11.70
N ARG A 56 11.81 -24.18 12.90
CA ARG A 56 11.42 -23.22 13.94
C ARG A 56 12.67 -22.63 14.63
N PRO A 57 12.60 -21.43 15.19
CA PRO A 57 13.70 -20.81 15.94
C PRO A 57 14.30 -21.66 17.06
N TYR A 58 13.46 -22.46 17.74
CA TYR A 58 13.94 -23.42 18.76
C TYR A 58 14.82 -24.55 18.19
N GLU A 59 14.78 -24.80 16.88
CA GLU A 59 15.68 -25.75 16.20
C GLU A 59 16.98 -25.09 15.72
N LEU A 60 17.05 -23.76 15.76
CA LEU A 60 18.17 -22.95 15.25
C LEU A 60 19.04 -22.40 16.38
N CYS A 61 18.44 -22.05 17.52
CA CYS A 61 19.14 -21.52 18.69
C CYS A 61 18.49 -21.97 20.00
N SER A 62 19.25 -21.90 21.11
CA SER A 62 18.81 -22.37 22.43
C SER A 62 17.82 -21.45 23.14
N SER A 63 17.84 -20.15 22.83
CA SER A 63 17.04 -19.12 23.49
C SER A 63 16.51 -18.10 22.47
N PRO A 64 15.59 -18.50 21.59
CA PRO A 64 14.97 -17.57 20.65
C PRO A 64 14.19 -16.49 21.40
N GLN A 65 14.21 -15.28 20.85
CA GLN A 65 13.52 -14.10 21.35
C GLN A 65 12.72 -13.48 20.21
N PHE A 66 11.59 -12.89 20.54
CA PHE A 66 10.79 -12.21 19.52
C PHE A 66 11.48 -10.90 19.15
N ILE A 67 11.70 -10.04 20.15
CA ILE A 67 12.49 -8.81 20.09
C ILE A 67 13.50 -8.82 21.25
N VAL A 68 14.73 -8.38 21.01
CA VAL A 68 15.80 -8.22 22.00
C VAL A 68 15.95 -6.74 22.33
N LYS A 69 15.52 -6.34 23.54
CA LYS A 69 15.47 -4.94 24.03
C LYS A 69 14.50 -4.05 23.25
N GLU A 70 14.87 -3.64 22.04
CA GLU A 70 14.11 -2.75 21.17
C GLU A 70 14.26 -3.23 19.72
N ALA A 71 13.23 -3.04 18.91
CA ALA A 71 13.27 -3.40 17.49
C ALA A 71 14.23 -2.47 16.74
N ASN A 72 15.50 -2.86 16.68
CA ASN A 72 16.54 -2.09 16.02
C ASN A 72 16.66 -2.49 14.54
N ARG A 73 16.67 -1.49 13.66
CA ARG A 73 16.81 -1.67 12.21
C ARG A 73 18.25 -1.91 11.75
N PHE A 74 19.25 -1.51 12.54
CA PHE A 74 20.68 -1.50 12.16
C PHE A 74 21.30 -2.89 12.01
N ASP A 75 20.51 -3.92 12.26
CA ASP A 75 20.97 -5.29 12.35
C ASP A 75 20.24 -6.20 11.35
N LEU A 76 19.33 -5.66 10.54
CA LEU A 76 18.56 -6.45 9.57
C LEU A 76 19.33 -6.66 8.28
N ASP A 77 19.66 -7.92 8.00
CA ASP A 77 20.14 -8.38 6.70
C ASP A 77 18.97 -8.91 5.88
N GLN A 78 18.87 -8.49 4.61
CA GLN A 78 17.78 -8.90 3.71
C GLN A 78 17.87 -10.38 3.28
N GLY A 79 19.03 -11.01 3.38
CA GLY A 79 19.28 -12.34 2.82
C GLY A 79 19.29 -12.37 1.28
N GLN A 80 18.74 -13.45 0.71
CA GLN A 80 18.88 -13.82 -0.71
C GLN A 80 17.74 -13.34 -1.62
N LEU A 81 16.76 -12.61 -1.10
CA LEU A 81 15.58 -12.14 -1.85
C LEU A 81 15.77 -10.70 -2.34
N GLY A 82 15.24 -10.35 -3.51
CA GLY A 82 15.25 -8.99 -4.04
C GLY A 82 14.20 -8.09 -3.40
N ASN A 83 14.04 -8.15 -2.07
CA ASN A 83 13.03 -7.41 -1.30
C ASN A 83 13.61 -6.26 -0.45
N CYS A 84 14.77 -5.72 -0.84
CA CYS A 84 15.41 -4.56 -0.20
C CYS A 84 14.43 -3.40 0.05
N TRP A 85 13.47 -3.21 -0.86
CA TRP A 85 12.40 -2.23 -0.77
C TRP A 85 11.51 -2.42 0.47
N PHE A 86 11.19 -3.66 0.83
CA PHE A 86 10.40 -3.99 2.02
C PHE A 86 11.21 -3.76 3.29
N ILE A 87 12.46 -4.24 3.33
CA ILE A 87 13.37 -4.04 4.48
C ILE A 87 13.65 -2.56 4.74
N SER A 88 13.76 -1.76 3.67
CA SER A 88 13.88 -0.30 3.76
C SER A 88 12.64 0.31 4.42
N ALA A 89 11.44 -0.13 4.06
CA ALA A 89 10.20 0.35 4.69
C ALA A 89 10.09 -0.10 6.16
N VAL A 90 10.50 -1.33 6.49
CA VAL A 90 10.56 -1.83 7.88
C VAL A 90 11.50 -0.97 8.73
N SER A 91 12.66 -0.61 8.15
CA SER A 91 13.62 0.32 8.75
C SER A 91 13.04 1.73 8.98
N MET A 92 12.06 2.16 8.20
CA MET A 92 11.39 3.45 8.42
C MET A 92 10.38 3.37 9.57
N ILE A 93 9.53 2.34 9.60
CA ILE A 93 8.50 2.24 10.63
C ILE A 93 9.06 1.98 12.04
N THR A 94 10.21 1.32 12.16
CA THR A 94 10.91 1.11 13.45
C THR A 94 11.36 2.42 14.12
N GLN A 95 11.41 3.52 13.38
CA GLN A 95 11.71 4.85 13.94
C GLN A 95 10.50 5.50 14.62
N ASN A 96 9.30 4.94 14.44
CA ASN A 96 8.07 5.38 15.08
C ASN A 96 7.45 4.20 15.83
N ALA A 97 7.66 4.15 17.15
CA ALA A 97 7.20 3.04 18.00
C ALA A 97 5.69 2.78 17.85
N THR A 98 4.86 3.81 17.76
CA THR A 98 3.41 3.67 17.56
C THR A 98 3.07 2.94 16.26
N ILE A 99 3.69 3.33 15.14
CA ILE A 99 3.47 2.67 13.85
C ILE A 99 4.05 1.25 13.86
N PHE A 100 5.23 1.08 14.46
CA PHE A 100 5.86 -0.23 14.59
C PHE A 100 4.98 -1.21 15.37
N GLU A 101 4.53 -0.85 16.59
CA GLU A 101 3.68 -1.68 17.44
C GLU A 101 2.32 -1.98 16.80
N ARG A 102 1.83 -1.06 15.96
CA ARG A 102 0.61 -1.27 15.20
C ARG A 102 0.78 -2.41 14.18
N VAL A 103 1.93 -2.49 13.52
CA VAL A 103 2.26 -3.53 12.51
C VAL A 103 2.74 -4.82 13.17
N CYS A 104 3.53 -4.70 14.23
CA CYS A 104 4.20 -5.76 14.97
C CYS A 104 3.78 -5.70 16.46
N PRO A 105 2.64 -6.30 16.82
CA PRO A 105 2.18 -6.35 18.21
C PRO A 105 3.24 -6.94 19.15
N LEU A 106 3.46 -6.30 20.30
CA LEU A 106 4.50 -6.69 21.28
C LEU A 106 4.03 -7.73 22.30
N ASP A 107 2.79 -8.22 22.18
CA ASP A 107 2.17 -9.24 23.04
C ASP A 107 2.58 -10.68 22.67
N GLN A 108 3.65 -10.82 21.88
CA GLN A 108 4.13 -12.07 21.31
C GLN A 108 5.44 -12.51 21.96
N THR A 109 5.64 -13.80 22.18
CA THR A 109 6.82 -14.29 22.91
C THR A 109 7.24 -15.69 22.53
N TYR A 110 8.54 -15.95 22.72
CA TYR A 110 9.11 -17.29 22.72
C TYR A 110 9.15 -17.92 24.10
N ASP A 111 8.72 -17.25 25.18
CA ASP A 111 8.68 -17.87 26.52
C ASP A 111 7.92 -19.20 26.48
N LYS A 112 8.61 -20.29 26.86
CA LYS A 112 8.08 -21.67 26.80
C LYS A 112 6.73 -21.85 27.52
N ARG A 113 6.42 -21.00 28.49
CA ARG A 113 5.14 -21.04 29.23
C ARG A 113 3.93 -20.63 28.37
N TYR A 114 4.16 -19.75 27.39
CA TYR A 114 3.11 -19.16 26.54
C TYR A 114 3.30 -19.49 25.06
N TYR A 115 4.45 -20.05 24.69
CA TYR A 115 4.80 -20.36 23.32
C TYR A 115 3.92 -21.48 22.73
N ALA A 116 3.35 -21.17 21.57
CA ALA A 116 2.49 -22.06 20.79
C ALA A 116 2.91 -22.12 19.30
N GLY A 117 4.07 -21.56 18.94
CA GLY A 117 4.58 -21.55 17.56
C GLY A 117 3.72 -20.73 16.60
N ILE A 118 3.06 -19.67 17.11
CA ILE A 118 2.10 -18.82 16.41
C ILE A 118 2.40 -17.33 16.69
N PHE A 119 2.38 -16.52 15.63
CA PHE A 119 2.64 -15.09 15.65
C PHE A 119 1.65 -14.37 14.72
N HIS A 120 1.52 -13.06 14.84
CA HIS A 120 0.67 -12.25 13.98
C HIS A 120 1.22 -10.84 13.74
N PHE A 121 0.84 -10.27 12.59
CA PHE A 121 1.26 -8.95 12.13
C PHE A 121 0.11 -8.28 11.39
N ARG A 122 0.06 -6.96 11.43
CA ARG A 122 -1.05 -6.19 10.88
C ARG A 122 -0.60 -5.36 9.69
N PHE A 123 -1.30 -5.50 8.58
CA PHE A 123 -1.05 -4.75 7.36
C PHE A 123 -2.32 -4.06 6.89
N TRP A 124 -2.20 -2.82 6.44
CA TRP A 124 -3.25 -2.11 5.76
C TRP A 124 -3.41 -2.66 4.33
N GLN A 125 -4.62 -2.99 3.93
CA GLN A 125 -4.99 -3.39 2.57
C GLN A 125 -6.26 -2.66 2.16
N PHE A 126 -6.13 -1.79 1.16
CA PHE A 126 -7.25 -1.18 0.45
C PHE A 126 -8.33 -0.55 1.35
N GLY A 127 -7.90 0.16 2.39
CA GLY A 127 -8.78 0.86 3.35
C GLY A 127 -9.03 0.10 4.65
N LYS A 128 -8.52 -1.12 4.80
CA LYS A 128 -8.78 -1.97 5.96
C LYS A 128 -7.48 -2.46 6.60
N TRP A 129 -7.43 -2.52 7.92
CA TRP A 129 -6.34 -3.19 8.61
C TRP A 129 -6.63 -4.69 8.69
N ILE A 130 -5.68 -5.48 8.21
CA ILE A 130 -5.76 -6.94 8.12
C ILE A 130 -4.74 -7.54 9.08
N ASP A 131 -5.20 -8.41 9.98
CA ASP A 131 -4.37 -9.18 10.91
C ASP A 131 -3.99 -10.53 10.29
N VAL A 132 -2.69 -10.74 10.08
CA VAL A 132 -2.11 -11.89 9.38
C VAL A 132 -1.39 -12.78 10.40
N VAL A 133 -1.97 -13.95 10.66
CA VAL A 133 -1.40 -14.99 11.51
C VAL A 133 -0.39 -15.82 10.72
N VAL A 134 0.74 -16.20 11.32
CA VAL A 134 1.72 -17.13 10.78
C VAL A 134 2.20 -18.10 11.85
N ASP A 135 2.59 -19.31 11.44
CA ASP A 135 3.46 -20.14 12.28
C ASP A 135 4.93 -19.66 12.18
N ASP A 136 5.80 -20.13 13.06
CA ASP A 136 7.20 -19.72 13.10
C ASP A 136 8.19 -20.63 12.36
N TYR A 137 7.73 -21.48 11.44
CA TYR A 137 8.65 -22.15 10.53
C TYR A 137 9.29 -21.14 9.56
N LEU A 138 10.63 -21.08 9.55
CA LEU A 138 11.38 -20.19 8.67
C LEU A 138 12.20 -20.99 7.64
N PRO A 139 12.32 -20.50 6.39
CA PRO A 139 13.16 -21.12 5.37
C PRO A 139 14.65 -21.09 5.74
N THR A 140 15.30 -22.26 5.70
CA THR A 140 16.74 -22.37 5.98
C THR A 140 17.49 -23.20 4.95
N ILE A 141 18.77 -22.89 4.77
CA ILE A 141 19.74 -23.73 4.07
C ILE A 141 20.95 -23.85 4.99
N ASN A 142 21.43 -25.09 5.22
CA ASN A 142 22.55 -25.37 6.12
C ASN A 142 22.36 -24.78 7.53
N ASN A 143 21.14 -24.87 8.08
CA ASN A 143 20.75 -24.32 9.39
C ASN A 143 20.89 -22.80 9.53
N ARG A 144 20.92 -22.05 8.42
CA ARG A 144 20.91 -20.59 8.42
C ARG A 144 19.67 -20.08 7.72
N LEU A 145 19.08 -19.00 8.26
CA LEU A 145 18.04 -18.26 7.57
C LEU A 145 18.58 -17.78 6.23
N ILE A 146 17.74 -17.84 5.20
CA ILE A 146 18.10 -17.42 3.83
C ILE A 146 17.45 -16.10 3.41
N PHE A 147 16.50 -15.61 4.20
CA PHE A 147 15.82 -14.32 4.00
C PHE A 147 16.11 -13.40 5.19
N CYS A 148 15.21 -12.47 5.51
CA CYS A 148 15.41 -11.45 6.53
C CYS A 148 15.85 -12.06 7.87
N GLN A 149 16.93 -11.52 8.45
CA GLN A 149 17.46 -11.95 9.74
C GLN A 149 18.17 -10.80 10.46
N ASN A 150 18.19 -10.86 11.79
CA ASN A 150 19.06 -10.00 12.58
C ASN A 150 20.46 -10.62 12.65
N ILE A 151 21.47 -9.97 12.07
CA ILE A 151 22.85 -10.49 12.05
C ILE A 151 23.65 -10.18 13.32
N LYS A 152 23.28 -9.15 14.08
CA LYS A 152 23.97 -8.78 15.33
C LYS A 152 23.42 -9.54 16.53
N GLU A 153 22.12 -9.82 16.52
CA GLU A 153 21.39 -10.60 17.52
C GLU A 153 20.70 -11.81 16.82
N PRO A 154 21.45 -12.88 16.49
CA PRO A 154 20.93 -14.02 15.72
C PRO A 154 19.82 -14.84 16.41
N ASN A 155 19.52 -14.55 17.67
CA ASN A 155 18.41 -15.12 18.41
C ASN A 155 17.14 -14.26 18.37
N GLU A 156 17.13 -13.13 17.65
CA GLU A 156 15.96 -12.28 17.43
C GLU A 156 15.23 -12.64 16.11
N PHE A 157 13.90 -12.83 16.16
CA PHE A 157 13.14 -13.38 15.03
C PHE A 157 11.95 -12.55 14.52
N TRP A 158 11.59 -11.41 15.14
CA TRP A 158 10.43 -10.60 14.70
C TRP A 158 10.51 -10.20 13.23
N ALA A 159 11.69 -9.83 12.72
CA ALA A 159 11.86 -9.33 11.36
C ALA A 159 11.68 -10.45 10.31
N ALA A 160 12.19 -11.65 10.61
CA ALA A 160 12.00 -12.83 9.77
C ALA A 160 10.52 -13.25 9.71
N LEU A 161 9.82 -13.17 10.86
CA LEU A 161 8.39 -13.48 10.94
C LEU A 161 7.51 -12.40 10.28
N LEU A 162 7.88 -11.13 10.40
CA LEU A 162 7.20 -10.02 9.72
C LEU A 162 7.31 -10.16 8.20
N GLU A 163 8.50 -10.48 7.70
CA GLU A 163 8.71 -10.79 6.28
C GLU A 163 7.87 -11.99 5.84
N LYS A 164 7.82 -13.07 6.65
CA LYS A 164 6.96 -14.23 6.37
C LYS A 164 5.48 -13.86 6.29
N ALA A 165 4.98 -13.03 7.20
CA ALA A 165 3.59 -12.60 7.18
C ALA A 165 3.28 -11.74 5.94
N TYR A 166 4.22 -10.89 5.54
CA TYR A 166 4.10 -10.11 4.31
C TYR A 166 4.19 -10.96 3.04
N ALA A 167 5.03 -12.00 3.05
CA ALA A 167 5.10 -13.02 2.00
C ALA A 167 3.79 -13.81 1.89
N LYS A 168 3.17 -14.16 3.02
CA LYS A 168 1.84 -14.78 3.06
C LYS A 168 0.75 -13.87 2.47
N LEU A 169 0.77 -12.60 2.80
CA LEU A 169 -0.12 -11.60 2.21
C LEU A 169 0.12 -11.43 0.70
N SER A 170 1.37 -11.64 0.27
CA SER A 170 1.81 -11.60 -1.13
C SER A 170 1.77 -12.96 -1.84
N TYR A 171 1.18 -13.98 -1.20
CA TYR A 171 0.98 -15.35 -1.67
C TYR A 171 2.21 -16.25 -1.84
N SER A 172 3.43 -15.74 -1.68
CA SER A 172 4.71 -16.46 -1.60
C SER A 172 5.85 -15.46 -1.25
N TYR A 173 7.03 -15.97 -0.87
CA TYR A 173 8.23 -15.13 -0.77
C TYR A 173 8.59 -14.48 -2.11
N GLU A 174 8.53 -15.21 -3.22
CA GLU A 174 8.68 -14.65 -4.58
C GLU A 174 7.72 -13.48 -4.84
N GLY A 175 6.50 -13.50 -4.29
CA GLY A 175 5.54 -12.40 -4.45
C GLY A 175 6.03 -11.07 -3.84
N THR A 176 7.08 -11.11 -3.02
CA THR A 176 7.75 -9.94 -2.44
C THR A 176 9.06 -9.57 -3.18
N ASP A 177 9.45 -10.35 -4.18
CA ASP A 177 10.58 -10.05 -5.05
C ASP A 177 10.20 -8.89 -5.99
N ALA A 178 11.08 -7.88 -6.09
CA ALA A 178 10.92 -6.70 -6.95
C ALA A 178 9.62 -5.87 -6.70
N GLY A 179 9.62 -5.05 -5.65
CA GLY A 179 8.58 -4.05 -5.36
C GLY A 179 9.14 -2.65 -5.10
N GLN A 180 8.28 -1.73 -4.66
CA GLN A 180 8.66 -0.35 -4.32
C GLN A 180 8.50 -0.11 -2.82
N THR A 181 9.46 0.57 -2.19
CA THR A 181 9.43 0.89 -0.74
C THR A 181 8.11 1.55 -0.35
N THR A 182 7.57 2.37 -1.24
CA THR A 182 6.28 3.05 -1.12
C THR A 182 5.11 2.07 -0.93
N ASP A 183 5.08 0.94 -1.65
CA ASP A 183 4.04 -0.08 -1.52
C ASP A 183 4.03 -0.72 -0.12
N ALA A 184 5.22 -0.97 0.44
CA ALA A 184 5.37 -1.53 1.79
C ALA A 184 4.99 -0.50 2.85
N LEU A 185 5.40 0.77 2.69
CA LEU A 185 5.01 1.84 3.60
C LEU A 185 3.50 2.03 3.62
N ILE A 186 2.82 2.02 2.46
CA ILE A 186 1.36 2.07 2.39
C ILE A 186 0.74 0.89 3.13
N ASP A 187 1.26 -0.33 2.90
CA ASP A 187 0.76 -1.54 3.57
C ASP A 187 1.05 -1.56 5.07
N MET A 188 2.03 -0.79 5.58
CA MET A 188 2.37 -0.74 7.01
C MET A 188 1.82 0.48 7.75
N THR A 189 1.31 1.48 7.03
CA THR A 189 0.84 2.75 7.62
C THR A 189 -0.61 3.08 7.27
N GLY A 190 -1.11 2.59 6.14
CA GLY A 190 -2.34 3.07 5.52
C GLY A 190 -2.25 4.48 4.94
N GLY A 191 -1.06 5.10 4.94
CA GLY A 191 -0.80 6.44 4.46
C GLY A 191 -0.77 6.56 2.94
N ILE A 192 -0.60 7.80 2.45
CA ILE A 192 -0.32 8.12 1.04
C ILE A 192 1.13 8.52 0.91
N GLU A 193 1.81 7.98 -0.10
CA GLU A 193 3.19 8.35 -0.41
C GLU A 193 3.25 9.39 -1.54
N GLU A 194 4.16 10.34 -1.38
CA GLU A 194 4.55 11.34 -2.36
C GLU A 194 6.06 11.28 -2.59
N SER A 195 6.47 11.13 -3.85
CA SER A 195 7.88 11.15 -4.24
C SER A 195 8.26 12.48 -4.90
N PHE A 196 9.41 13.03 -4.51
CA PHE A 196 9.98 14.25 -5.08
C PHE A 196 11.43 14.03 -5.48
N ASN A 197 11.83 14.67 -6.58
CA ASN A 197 13.23 14.85 -6.93
C ASN A 197 13.64 16.29 -6.60
N THR A 198 14.62 16.48 -5.72
CA THR A 198 15.07 17.81 -5.30
C THR A 198 15.59 18.67 -6.46
N LYS A 199 16.09 18.05 -7.53
CA LYS A 199 16.54 18.74 -8.75
C LYS A 199 15.38 19.35 -9.55
N ASP A 200 14.18 18.78 -9.42
CA ASP A 200 12.97 19.24 -10.09
C ASP A 200 12.19 20.28 -9.26
N VAL A 201 12.61 20.53 -8.01
CA VAL A 201 12.01 21.51 -7.11
C VAL A 201 12.35 22.93 -7.58
N LYS A 202 11.36 23.59 -8.20
CA LYS A 202 11.47 24.98 -8.65
C LYS A 202 11.30 25.98 -7.51
N ASP A 203 10.29 25.76 -6.67
CA ASP A 203 9.99 26.60 -5.52
C ASP A 203 10.48 25.94 -4.22
N LYS A 204 11.64 26.39 -3.76
CA LYS A 204 12.32 25.84 -2.58
C LYS A 204 11.63 26.21 -1.27
N GLU A 205 11.00 27.38 -1.20
CA GLU A 205 10.27 27.80 0.01
C GLU A 205 8.96 27.02 0.14
N GLN A 206 8.24 26.79 -0.96
CA GLN A 206 7.05 25.94 -0.95
C GLN A 206 7.39 24.48 -0.60
N PHE A 207 8.55 23.98 -1.05
CA PHE A 207 8.99 22.64 -0.68
C PHE A 207 9.41 22.55 0.79
N TRP A 208 10.05 23.59 1.33
CA TRP A 208 10.29 23.71 2.78
C TRP A 208 8.98 23.64 3.58
N TYR A 209 7.94 24.39 3.16
CA TYR A 209 6.62 24.31 3.79
C TYR A 209 6.05 22.90 3.71
N THR A 210 6.17 22.24 2.55
CA THR A 210 5.71 20.86 2.35
C THR A 210 6.36 19.88 3.34
N ILE A 211 7.68 19.96 3.55
CA ILE A 211 8.40 19.13 4.52
C ILE A 211 7.94 19.45 5.95
N GLY A 212 7.86 20.74 6.29
CA GLY A 212 7.44 21.18 7.62
C GLY A 212 6.02 20.73 7.98
N THR A 213 5.07 20.89 7.05
CA THR A 213 3.68 20.43 7.22
C THR A 213 3.62 18.92 7.33
N ALA A 214 4.35 18.19 6.48
CA ALA A 214 4.43 16.73 6.58
C ALA A 214 4.91 16.27 7.97
N LEU A 215 5.98 16.86 8.50
CA LEU A 215 6.47 16.56 9.85
C LEU A 215 5.45 16.91 10.95
N LYS A 216 4.70 18.02 10.83
CA LYS A 216 3.62 18.37 11.78
C LYS A 216 2.45 17.38 11.77
N HIS A 217 2.26 16.67 10.66
CA HIS A 217 1.30 15.59 10.50
C HIS A 217 1.90 14.21 10.86
N ASP A 218 3.07 14.17 11.51
CA ASP A 218 3.86 12.97 11.81
C ASP A 218 4.19 12.10 10.57
N ALA A 219 4.20 12.69 9.37
CA ALA A 219 4.59 11.97 8.18
C ALA A 219 6.02 11.44 8.30
N MET A 220 6.25 10.21 7.83
CA MET A 220 7.61 9.68 7.72
C MET A 220 8.24 10.19 6.43
N ILE A 221 9.43 10.80 6.54
CA ILE A 221 10.13 11.36 5.40
C ILE A 221 11.46 10.61 5.22
N GLY A 222 11.57 9.90 4.10
CA GLY A 222 12.81 9.28 3.64
C GLY A 222 13.51 10.18 2.62
N CYS A 223 14.83 10.19 2.62
CA CYS A 223 15.63 10.82 1.57
C CYS A 223 16.85 9.98 1.21
N SER A 224 17.35 10.11 -0.01
CA SER A 224 18.54 9.37 -0.46
C SER A 224 19.35 10.13 -1.49
N ILE A 225 20.59 9.71 -1.63
CA ILE A 225 21.56 10.26 -2.58
C ILE A 225 21.80 9.18 -3.64
N SER A 226 21.60 9.51 -4.92
CA SER A 226 21.83 8.58 -6.01
C SER A 226 23.30 8.14 -6.07
N SER A 227 23.54 6.84 -6.27
CA SER A 227 24.87 6.29 -6.57
C SER A 227 24.89 5.66 -7.96
N ASP A 228 26.10 5.41 -8.48
CA ASP A 228 26.25 4.48 -9.60
C ASP A 228 25.71 3.10 -9.17
N PRO A 229 24.96 2.38 -10.01
CA PRO A 229 24.43 1.05 -9.68
C PRO A 229 25.49 0.04 -9.21
N THR A 230 26.75 0.24 -9.60
CA THR A 230 27.89 -0.61 -9.22
C THR A 230 28.47 -0.27 -7.84
N GLU A 231 28.17 0.92 -7.32
CA GLU A 231 28.63 1.40 -6.01
C GLU A 231 27.47 1.41 -5.01
N ARG A 232 27.50 0.46 -4.06
CA ARG A 232 26.59 0.48 -2.90
C ARG A 232 27.25 1.17 -1.73
N GLU A 233 26.50 2.04 -1.07
CA GLU A 233 26.87 2.65 0.21
C GLU A 233 28.23 3.40 0.17
N ALA A 234 28.47 4.12 -0.91
CA ALA A 234 29.73 4.85 -1.12
C ALA A 234 29.81 6.09 -0.22
N LYS A 235 30.77 6.11 0.70
CA LYS A 235 31.03 7.25 1.60
C LYS A 235 31.59 8.43 0.81
N MET A 236 31.03 9.61 1.04
CA MET A 236 31.44 10.89 0.47
C MET A 236 32.40 11.62 1.41
N ILE A 237 33.17 12.56 0.87
CA ILE A 237 34.12 13.39 1.66
C ILE A 237 33.42 14.25 2.72
N ASN A 238 32.15 14.59 2.49
CA ASN A 238 31.31 15.37 3.40
C ASN A 238 30.61 14.50 4.48
N GLY A 239 30.98 13.23 4.58
CA GLY A 239 30.46 12.28 5.58
C GLY A 239 29.15 11.57 5.19
N LEU A 240 28.44 12.05 4.15
CA LEU A 240 27.24 11.40 3.64
C LEU A 240 27.56 10.11 2.87
N VAL A 241 26.54 9.29 2.64
CA VAL A 241 26.66 7.98 1.99
C VAL A 241 25.71 7.94 0.80
N LYS A 242 26.23 7.60 -0.38
CA LYS A 242 25.43 7.41 -1.60
C LYS A 242 24.84 6.01 -1.68
N GLY A 243 23.70 5.89 -2.37
CA GLY A 243 22.99 4.61 -2.50
C GLY A 243 22.40 4.13 -1.17
N HIS A 244 22.18 5.07 -0.25
CA HIS A 244 21.73 4.82 1.12
C HIS A 244 20.53 5.71 1.47
N ALA A 245 19.63 5.18 2.30
CA ALA A 245 18.46 5.91 2.77
C ALA A 245 18.74 6.62 4.09
N TYR A 246 18.19 7.81 4.25
CA TYR A 246 18.20 8.64 5.46
C TYR A 246 16.75 8.98 5.81
N ALA A 247 16.50 9.28 7.08
CA ALA A 247 15.22 9.85 7.50
C ALA A 247 15.37 11.35 7.79
N VAL A 248 14.36 12.16 7.46
CA VAL A 248 14.25 13.54 7.95
C VAL A 248 13.42 13.51 9.21
N THR A 249 13.98 13.97 10.33
CA THR A 249 13.36 13.89 11.66
C THR A 249 12.94 15.24 12.23
N ALA A 250 13.43 16.36 11.67
CA ALA A 250 13.00 17.70 12.01
C ALA A 250 13.35 18.71 10.91
N ALA A 251 12.58 19.80 10.81
CA ALA A 251 12.87 20.94 9.95
C ALA A 251 12.43 22.23 10.66
N VAL A 252 13.36 23.14 10.91
CA VAL A 252 13.13 24.31 11.79
C VAL A 252 13.80 25.56 11.24
N ARG A 253 13.20 26.71 11.56
CA ARG A 253 13.82 28.03 11.36
C ARG A 253 14.45 28.47 12.67
N VAL A 254 15.74 28.74 12.65
CA VAL A 254 16.50 29.18 13.83
C VAL A 254 16.89 30.63 13.66
N LYS A 255 16.61 31.45 14.68
CA LYS A 255 17.07 32.83 14.74
C LYS A 255 18.44 32.86 15.41
N LEU A 256 19.43 33.37 14.70
CA LEU A 256 20.78 33.56 15.21
C LEU A 256 20.86 34.81 16.08
N THR A 257 21.91 34.88 16.90
CA THR A 257 22.28 36.04 17.72
C THR A 257 22.50 37.32 16.89
N SER A 258 22.85 37.20 15.61
CA SER A 258 22.90 38.31 14.65
C SER A 258 21.53 38.87 14.27
N GLY A 259 20.45 38.16 14.59
CA GLY A 259 19.08 38.45 14.16
C GLY A 259 18.67 37.76 12.84
N GLU A 260 19.62 37.18 12.12
CA GLU A 260 19.38 36.39 10.90
C GLU A 260 18.55 35.13 11.21
N ILE A 261 17.68 34.72 10.29
CA ILE A 261 16.91 33.48 10.40
C ILE A 261 17.41 32.49 9.34
N VAL A 262 17.80 31.29 9.78
CA VAL A 262 18.29 30.22 8.91
C VAL A 262 17.37 28.99 8.98
N GLN A 263 17.27 28.26 7.87
CA GLN A 263 16.54 27.00 7.78
C GLN A 263 17.52 25.83 7.94
N ILE A 264 17.30 25.01 8.96
CA ILE A 264 18.09 23.80 9.21
C ILE A 264 17.19 22.57 9.27
N ILE A 265 17.68 21.47 8.73
CA ILE A 265 16.99 20.19 8.64
C ILE A 265 17.80 19.14 9.38
N ARG A 266 17.13 18.32 10.18
CA ARG A 266 17.74 17.19 10.90
C ARG A 266 17.49 15.93 10.10
N CYS A 267 18.58 15.23 9.82
CA CYS A 267 18.55 13.93 9.17
C CYS A 267 19.09 12.86 10.10
N ARG A 268 18.66 11.63 9.89
CA ARG A 268 19.13 10.46 10.60
C ARG A 268 19.69 9.44 9.62
N ASN A 269 20.98 9.14 9.74
CA ASN A 269 21.59 7.97 9.14
C ASN A 269 21.09 6.72 9.88
N PRO A 270 20.43 5.79 9.20
CA PRO A 270 20.00 4.55 9.77
C PRO A 270 21.12 3.52 9.92
N TRP A 271 22.36 3.91 10.20
CA TRP A 271 23.38 2.98 10.73
C TRP A 271 23.62 3.19 12.22
N GLY A 272 23.17 4.32 12.77
CA GLY A 272 23.35 4.64 14.19
C GLY A 272 24.81 4.64 14.64
N ASN A 273 25.72 5.03 13.74
CA ASN A 273 27.16 5.11 13.98
C ASN A 273 27.69 6.50 13.60
N GLU A 274 28.98 6.74 13.85
CA GLU A 274 29.67 8.03 13.63
C GLU A 274 29.75 8.49 12.15
N VAL A 275 29.08 7.81 11.21
CA VAL A 275 29.04 8.23 9.80
C VAL A 275 27.94 9.28 9.61
N GLU A 276 28.30 10.52 9.87
CA GLU A 276 27.40 11.68 9.86
C GLU A 276 27.94 12.81 8.97
N TRP A 277 27.08 13.79 8.68
CA TRP A 277 27.46 15.02 7.99
C TRP A 277 28.57 15.76 8.75
N ASN A 278 29.67 16.10 8.06
CA ASN A 278 30.80 16.82 8.66
C ASN A 278 30.94 18.28 8.17
N GLY A 279 29.90 18.80 7.50
CA GLY A 279 29.89 20.16 6.97
C GLY A 279 29.27 21.19 7.94
N ALA A 280 28.71 22.26 7.38
CA ALA A 280 28.07 23.31 8.17
C ALA A 280 26.89 22.80 8.99
N TRP A 281 26.81 23.19 10.26
CA TRP A 281 25.80 22.71 11.23
C TRP A 281 25.91 21.25 11.65
N SER A 282 27.00 20.57 11.28
CA SER A 282 27.35 19.27 11.86
C SER A 282 27.51 19.34 13.37
N ASP A 283 27.51 18.18 14.01
CA ASP A 283 27.69 18.03 15.45
C ASP A 283 28.99 18.65 15.98
N GLU A 284 30.03 18.68 15.14
CA GLU A 284 31.35 19.24 15.45
C GLU A 284 31.45 20.77 15.24
N ASP A 285 30.49 21.38 14.54
CA ASP A 285 30.52 22.80 14.15
C ASP A 285 30.09 23.75 15.29
N LYS A 286 30.90 23.78 16.35
CA LYS A 286 30.69 24.66 17.50
C LYS A 286 30.57 26.13 17.11
N THR A 287 31.22 26.55 16.03
CA THR A 287 31.23 27.96 15.61
C THR A 287 29.83 28.45 15.26
N ARG A 288 29.08 27.67 14.48
CA ARG A 288 27.69 28.00 14.13
C ARG A 288 26.74 27.76 15.30
N TRP A 289 26.88 26.64 16.02
CA TRP A 289 26.02 26.33 17.18
C TRP A 289 26.12 27.35 18.32
N ASN A 290 27.25 28.03 18.49
CA ASN A 290 27.41 29.11 19.46
C ASN A 290 26.71 30.41 19.04
N THR A 291 26.25 30.53 17.80
CA THR A 291 25.48 31.69 17.33
C THR A 291 23.99 31.55 17.59
N VAL A 292 23.50 30.40 18.05
CA VAL A 292 22.11 30.16 18.45
C VAL A 292 21.96 30.48 19.94
N ASP A 293 20.86 31.12 20.34
CA ASP A 293 20.63 31.37 21.76
C ASP A 293 20.50 30.05 22.55
N PRO A 294 20.96 30.00 23.82
CA PRO A 294 21.02 28.74 24.57
C PRO A 294 19.68 28.02 24.71
N TYR A 295 18.57 28.77 24.83
CA TYR A 295 17.23 28.20 24.98
C TYR A 295 16.79 27.50 23.70
N SER A 296 16.90 28.18 22.55
CA SER A 296 16.60 27.55 21.25
C SER A 296 17.48 26.34 20.99
N ARG A 297 18.77 26.39 21.35
CA ARG A 297 19.70 25.26 21.16
C ARG A 297 19.30 24.04 21.99
N GLU A 298 18.81 24.23 23.21
CA GLU A 298 18.30 23.15 24.07
C GLU A 298 17.05 22.51 23.45
N GLN A 299 16.11 23.31 22.92
CA GLN A 299 14.90 22.84 22.26
C GLN A 299 15.17 22.04 20.96
N LEU A 300 16.30 22.27 20.32
CA LEU A 300 16.73 21.51 19.14
C LEU A 300 17.28 20.12 19.50
N HIS A 301 17.34 19.79 20.79
CA HIS A 301 17.99 18.58 21.32
C HIS A 301 19.39 18.40 20.74
N TYR A 302 20.15 19.50 20.62
CA TYR A 302 21.54 19.44 20.22
C TYR A 302 22.35 18.74 21.33
N GLU A 303 22.70 17.49 21.09
CA GLU A 303 23.66 16.74 21.91
C GLU A 303 24.67 16.10 20.97
N LYS A 304 25.97 16.32 21.22
CA LYS A 304 27.03 15.63 20.47
C LYS A 304 26.93 14.13 20.75
N LYS A 305 26.38 13.37 19.80
CA LYS A 305 26.20 11.92 19.90
C LYS A 305 26.49 11.29 18.55
N GLY A 306 27.31 10.25 18.51
CA GLY A 306 27.47 9.42 17.30
C GLY A 306 26.30 8.45 17.13
N ASP A 307 25.07 8.96 17.14
CA ASP A 307 23.83 8.17 17.07
C ASP A 307 23.19 8.17 15.67
N GLY A 308 23.89 8.77 14.70
CA GLY A 308 23.51 8.91 13.32
C GLY A 308 22.60 10.10 13.05
N GLU A 309 22.15 10.87 14.04
CA GLU A 309 21.37 12.11 13.83
C GLU A 309 22.27 13.33 13.70
N PHE A 310 22.04 14.14 12.67
CA PHE A 310 22.81 15.35 12.43
C PHE A 310 21.92 16.45 11.84
N TRP A 311 22.32 17.69 12.08
CA TRP A 311 21.71 18.86 11.44
C TRP A 311 22.53 19.33 10.25
N MET A 312 21.85 19.93 9.27
CA MET A 312 22.50 20.61 8.15
C MET A 312 21.63 21.76 7.64
N LEU A 313 22.22 22.67 6.85
CA LEU A 313 21.45 23.70 6.16
C LEU A 313 20.50 23.08 5.14
N TYR A 314 19.27 23.59 5.07
CA TYR A 314 18.31 23.16 4.05
C TYR A 314 18.85 23.32 2.62
N SER A 315 19.59 24.41 2.38
CA SER A 315 20.21 24.68 1.08
C SER A 315 21.29 23.66 0.72
N ASP A 316 22.01 23.09 1.70
CA ASP A 316 22.97 22.02 1.47
C ASP A 316 22.26 20.68 1.35
N TRP A 317 21.17 20.46 2.08
CA TRP A 317 20.35 19.26 1.93
C TRP A 317 19.81 19.13 0.50
N LEU A 318 19.25 20.21 -0.05
CA LEU A 318 18.78 20.25 -1.45
C LEU A 318 19.88 20.00 -2.49
N LYS A 319 21.15 20.31 -2.18
CA LYS A 319 22.28 20.06 -3.10
C LYS A 319 22.76 18.62 -3.04
N ASN A 320 22.65 17.96 -1.89
CA ASN A 320 23.22 16.64 -1.65
C ASN A 320 22.19 15.51 -1.86
N PHE A 321 20.98 15.66 -1.35
CA PHE A 321 19.92 14.66 -1.46
C PHE A 321 19.15 14.85 -2.75
N GLU A 322 18.79 13.74 -3.40
CA GLU A 322 18.12 13.74 -4.71
C GLU A 322 16.69 13.25 -4.64
N GLN A 323 16.48 12.07 -4.05
CA GLN A 323 15.16 11.46 -3.94
C GLN A 323 14.60 11.68 -2.54
N VAL A 324 13.35 12.14 -2.47
CA VAL A 324 12.63 12.39 -1.22
C VAL A 324 11.28 11.69 -1.29
N GLN A 325 10.93 10.96 -0.24
CA GLN A 325 9.69 10.22 -0.13
C GLN A 325 8.98 10.67 1.14
N ILE A 326 7.76 11.17 1.02
CA ILE A 326 6.92 11.60 2.14
C ILE A 326 5.76 10.63 2.26
N CYS A 327 5.69 9.88 3.36
CA CYS A 327 4.57 9.03 3.70
C CYS A 327 3.64 9.75 4.68
N ASN A 328 2.60 10.40 4.14
CA ASN A 328 1.56 11.05 4.92
C ASN A 328 0.69 9.99 5.59
N LEU A 329 0.71 9.96 6.92
CA LEU A 329 0.01 8.93 7.68
C LEU A 329 -1.51 9.12 7.60
N SER A 330 -2.23 7.99 7.57
CA SER A 330 -3.69 8.02 7.63
C SER A 330 -4.13 8.52 9.01
N PRO A 331 -5.26 9.24 9.11
CA PRO A 331 -5.82 9.61 10.41
C PRO A 331 -6.09 8.40 11.31
N ASP A 332 -6.33 7.23 10.71
CA ASP A 332 -6.52 5.99 11.45
C ASP A 332 -5.24 5.45 12.08
N SER A 333 -4.06 5.82 11.57
CA SER A 333 -2.74 5.33 12.02
C SER A 333 -2.48 5.60 13.51
N PHE A 334 -3.15 6.60 14.09
CA PHE A 334 -3.04 6.97 15.51
C PHE A 334 -4.30 6.74 16.35
N LYS A 335 -5.42 6.30 15.76
CA LYS A 335 -6.67 6.08 16.51
C LYS A 335 -6.51 4.97 17.54
N GLY A 336 -6.57 5.33 18.83
CA GLY A 336 -6.59 4.40 19.96
C GLY A 336 -5.36 4.45 20.87
N GLN A 337 -4.33 5.24 20.56
CA GLN A 337 -3.21 5.47 21.47
C GLN A 337 -3.31 6.86 22.11
N HIS A 338 -3.16 6.91 23.44
CA HIS A 338 -2.95 8.14 24.20
C HIS A 338 -1.56 8.71 23.88
N ILE A 339 -1.36 9.25 22.68
CA ILE A 339 -0.26 10.19 22.46
C ILE A 339 -0.75 11.55 22.98
N ALA A 340 -0.81 11.64 24.30
CA ALA A 340 -0.91 12.92 25.00
C ALA A 340 0.48 13.58 24.96
N GLN A 341 0.94 13.96 23.77
CA GLN A 341 1.96 15.00 23.66
C GLN A 341 1.27 16.32 23.39
N GLN A 342 1.66 17.30 24.18
CA GLN A 342 1.04 18.60 24.34
C GLN A 342 0.97 19.36 23.00
N GLY A 343 -0.22 19.54 22.44
CA GLY A 343 -0.43 20.38 21.26
C GLY A 343 -1.42 19.78 20.27
N LYS A 344 -2.15 20.62 19.54
CA LYS A 344 -3.11 20.19 18.51
C LYS A 344 -2.37 19.37 17.43
N HIS A 345 -2.50 18.05 17.49
CA HIS A 345 -2.08 17.19 16.38
C HIS A 345 -2.93 17.56 15.16
N ILE A 346 -2.28 18.03 14.10
CA ILE A 346 -2.98 18.31 12.85
C ILE A 346 -3.13 16.95 12.16
N THR A 347 -4.35 16.47 11.98
CA THR A 347 -4.62 15.22 11.25
C THR A 347 -5.23 15.55 9.91
N TRP A 348 -4.83 14.81 8.87
CA TRP A 348 -5.48 14.89 7.57
C TRP A 348 -7.00 14.62 7.69
N CYS A 349 -7.81 15.30 6.90
CA CYS A 349 -9.15 14.85 6.57
C CYS A 349 -9.06 13.83 5.42
N LEU A 350 -9.58 12.62 5.64
CA LEU A 350 -9.48 11.50 4.71
C LEU A 350 -10.84 11.21 4.07
N MET A 351 -10.88 11.17 2.74
CA MET A 351 -11.97 10.59 1.96
C MET A 351 -11.47 9.38 1.17
N GLN A 352 -12.28 8.32 1.11
CA GLN A 352 -11.95 7.09 0.39
C GLN A 352 -13.11 6.66 -0.48
N PHE A 353 -12.82 6.26 -1.72
CA PHE A 353 -13.83 5.78 -2.66
C PHE A 353 -13.38 4.52 -3.39
N ASP A 354 -14.17 3.46 -3.26
CA ASP A 354 -13.98 2.25 -4.04
C ASP A 354 -14.51 2.40 -5.47
N GLY A 355 -13.82 1.76 -6.41
CA GLY A 355 -14.20 1.82 -7.82
C GLY A 355 -13.69 0.66 -8.65
N ALA A 356 -14.21 0.58 -9.87
CA ALA A 356 -13.78 -0.39 -10.86
C ALA A 356 -13.89 0.16 -12.29
N TRP A 357 -12.93 -0.20 -13.12
CA TRP A 357 -13.03 -0.13 -14.58
C TRP A 357 -13.64 -1.45 -15.06
N ILE A 358 -14.83 -1.36 -15.64
CA ILE A 358 -15.62 -2.48 -16.16
C ILE A 358 -15.73 -2.31 -17.66
N MET A 359 -15.35 -3.36 -18.40
CA MET A 359 -15.35 -3.38 -19.86
C MET A 359 -16.69 -2.93 -20.44
N GLY A 360 -16.66 -2.01 -21.41
CA GLY A 360 -17.87 -1.48 -22.07
C GLY A 360 -18.77 -0.60 -21.19
N GLN A 361 -18.42 -0.32 -19.93
CA GLN A 361 -19.21 0.51 -19.02
C GLN A 361 -18.40 1.68 -18.48
N THR A 362 -17.35 1.39 -17.71
CA THR A 362 -16.56 2.39 -16.97
C THR A 362 -15.06 2.36 -17.32
N SER A 363 -14.66 1.58 -18.32
CA SER A 363 -13.28 1.45 -18.81
C SER A 363 -12.96 2.40 -19.98
N GLY A 364 -13.20 3.69 -19.78
CA GLY A 364 -13.19 4.71 -20.84
C GLY A 364 -11.82 5.09 -21.41
N GLY A 365 -10.74 4.65 -20.78
CA GLY A 365 -9.36 4.95 -21.18
C GLY A 365 -8.99 6.43 -21.02
N CYS A 366 -7.85 6.84 -21.59
CA CYS A 366 -7.29 8.19 -21.41
C CYS A 366 -7.94 9.30 -22.25
N GLY A 367 -8.95 8.98 -23.05
CA GLY A 367 -9.58 9.90 -24.01
C GLY A 367 -8.95 9.91 -25.40
N GLN A 368 -8.25 8.83 -25.76
CA GLN A 368 -7.72 8.60 -27.11
C GLN A 368 -8.41 7.35 -27.72
N PRO A 369 -8.85 7.42 -29.00
CA PRO A 369 -8.79 8.57 -29.90
C PRO A 369 -9.90 9.62 -29.65
N LYS A 370 -10.88 9.34 -28.78
CA LYS A 370 -12.06 10.19 -28.55
C LYS A 370 -12.12 10.63 -27.10
N ILE A 371 -12.23 11.94 -26.84
CA ILE A 371 -12.24 12.49 -25.49
C ILE A 371 -13.50 12.10 -24.72
N GLU A 372 -14.61 11.83 -25.41
CA GLU A 372 -15.88 11.46 -24.81
C GLU A 372 -15.79 10.13 -24.04
N THR A 373 -14.95 9.20 -24.51
CA THR A 373 -14.76 7.92 -23.82
C THR A 373 -14.10 8.12 -22.46
N PHE A 374 -13.22 9.12 -22.31
CA PHE A 374 -12.61 9.42 -21.01
C PHE A 374 -13.68 9.72 -19.94
N PHE A 375 -14.76 10.40 -20.33
CA PHE A 375 -15.80 10.77 -19.38
C PHE A 375 -16.74 9.61 -19.05
N THR A 376 -16.59 8.42 -19.63
CA THR A 376 -17.30 7.21 -19.14
C THR A 376 -16.63 6.60 -17.91
N ASN A 377 -15.34 6.91 -17.66
CA ASN A 377 -14.65 6.47 -16.45
C ASN A 377 -15.39 6.93 -15.16
N PRO A 378 -15.20 6.25 -14.02
CA PRO A 378 -15.88 6.61 -12.78
C PRO A 378 -15.56 8.05 -12.35
N GLN A 379 -16.54 8.75 -11.77
CA GLN A 379 -16.40 10.14 -11.31
C GLN A 379 -16.67 10.23 -9.81
N TYR A 380 -15.83 10.99 -9.10
CA TYR A 380 -15.94 11.20 -7.66
C TYR A 380 -15.90 12.69 -7.37
N SER A 381 -16.92 13.20 -6.69
CA SER A 381 -16.97 14.62 -6.32
C SER A 381 -16.40 14.83 -4.94
N ILE A 382 -15.61 15.90 -4.80
CA ILE A 382 -15.11 16.40 -3.53
C ILE A 382 -15.45 17.89 -3.39
N ASN A 383 -15.80 18.30 -2.18
CA ASN A 383 -16.12 19.67 -1.80
C ASN A 383 -15.12 20.10 -0.72
N ILE A 384 -14.37 21.15 -1.02
CA ILE A 384 -13.36 21.75 -0.14
C ILE A 384 -13.98 23.00 0.48
N THR A 385 -14.09 23.05 1.80
CA THR A 385 -14.77 24.14 2.51
C THR A 385 -13.82 25.12 3.19
N LYS A 386 -12.60 24.69 3.52
CA LYS A 386 -11.62 25.48 4.27
C LYS A 386 -10.26 25.50 3.58
N THR A 387 -9.52 26.58 3.83
CA THR A 387 -8.11 26.75 3.44
C THR A 387 -7.20 26.20 4.53
N ASP A 388 -5.92 26.02 4.21
CA ASP A 388 -4.91 25.68 5.21
C ASP A 388 -4.73 26.85 6.16
N ILE A 389 -4.53 26.57 7.45
CA ILE A 389 -4.50 27.62 8.49
C ILE A 389 -3.17 28.36 8.48
N GLU A 390 -2.08 27.66 8.17
CA GLU A 390 -0.71 28.14 8.38
C GLU A 390 0.04 28.49 7.09
N SER A 391 -0.59 28.33 5.92
CA SER A 391 0.06 28.59 4.62
C SER A 391 0.18 30.08 4.28
N GLY A 392 -0.67 30.93 4.86
CA GLY A 392 -0.71 32.36 4.56
C GLY A 392 -1.28 32.71 3.18
N ASP A 393 -1.89 31.74 2.49
CA ASP A 393 -2.62 31.91 1.23
C ASP A 393 -4.07 31.39 1.37
N ASP A 394 -4.93 31.72 0.40
CA ASP A 394 -6.34 31.30 0.39
C ASP A 394 -6.54 29.91 -0.25
N LEU A 395 -5.60 28.98 -0.02
CA LEU A 395 -5.57 27.67 -0.67
C LEU A 395 -5.57 26.52 0.34
N CYS A 396 -6.13 25.40 -0.09
CA CYS A 396 -6.18 24.13 0.62
C CYS A 396 -5.19 23.14 -0.01
N THR A 397 -4.40 22.45 0.82
CA THR A 397 -3.56 21.34 0.36
C THR A 397 -4.42 20.11 0.16
N VAL A 398 -4.38 19.56 -1.06
CA VAL A 398 -5.08 18.34 -1.42
C VAL A 398 -4.10 17.34 -2.02
N ILE A 399 -3.97 16.18 -1.38
CA ILE A 399 -3.19 15.06 -1.91
C ILE A 399 -4.19 13.98 -2.29
N CYS A 400 -4.24 13.61 -3.57
CA CYS A 400 -5.11 12.54 -4.04
C CYS A 400 -4.31 11.40 -4.66
N SER A 401 -4.81 10.18 -4.49
CA SER A 401 -4.17 8.99 -5.05
C SER A 401 -5.18 8.02 -5.66
N CYS A 402 -4.70 7.20 -6.60
CA CYS A 402 -5.44 6.08 -7.18
C CYS A 402 -4.62 4.81 -7.02
N LEU A 403 -5.09 3.89 -6.18
CA LEU A 403 -4.45 2.63 -5.84
C LEU A 403 -5.14 1.45 -6.53
N GLN A 404 -4.41 0.70 -7.35
CA GLN A 404 -4.91 -0.53 -7.99
C GLN A 404 -4.97 -1.69 -6.98
N LYS A 405 -6.08 -2.43 -6.98
CA LYS A 405 -6.29 -3.57 -6.09
C LYS A 405 -5.84 -4.89 -6.69
N TYR A 406 -5.44 -5.81 -5.82
CA TYR A 406 -5.18 -7.22 -6.13
C TYR A 406 -4.11 -7.49 -7.21
N THR A 407 -3.21 -6.53 -7.49
CA THR A 407 -2.17 -6.72 -8.51
C THR A 407 -1.23 -7.87 -8.17
N ARG A 408 -0.85 -8.05 -6.89
CA ARG A 408 -0.05 -9.21 -6.43
C ARG A 408 -0.72 -10.56 -6.73
N GLN A 409 -2.02 -10.65 -6.53
CA GLN A 409 -2.79 -11.85 -6.85
C GLN A 409 -2.79 -12.13 -8.36
N LYS A 410 -3.02 -11.10 -9.16
CA LYS A 410 -2.96 -11.17 -10.63
C LYS A 410 -1.57 -11.63 -11.09
N ARG A 411 -0.48 -11.09 -10.54
CA ARG A 411 0.91 -11.53 -10.85
C ARG A 411 1.11 -13.01 -10.59
N LYS A 412 0.64 -13.53 -9.45
CA LYS A 412 0.70 -14.97 -9.16
C LYS A 412 -0.08 -15.79 -10.19
N GLN A 413 -1.27 -15.35 -10.59
CA GLN A 413 -2.11 -16.03 -11.58
C GLN A 413 -1.50 -16.02 -12.98
N THR A 414 -0.73 -14.99 -13.33
CA THR A 414 -0.06 -14.84 -14.63
C THR A 414 1.37 -15.39 -14.63
N GLY A 415 1.82 -16.05 -13.56
CA GLY A 415 3.17 -16.62 -13.47
C GLY A 415 4.28 -15.56 -13.43
N GLY A 416 4.05 -14.47 -12.69
CA GLY A 416 5.03 -13.39 -12.47
C GLY A 416 5.00 -12.27 -13.50
N GLN A 417 4.08 -12.29 -14.47
CA GLN A 417 3.94 -11.19 -15.42
C GLN A 417 3.39 -9.94 -14.73
N GLN A 418 3.80 -8.77 -15.23
CA GLN A 418 3.33 -7.47 -14.76
C GLN A 418 1.79 -7.42 -14.74
N ALA A 419 1.22 -6.95 -13.62
CA ALA A 419 -0.23 -6.94 -13.41
C ALA A 419 -0.83 -5.52 -13.25
N GLU A 420 0.02 -4.53 -13.02
CA GLU A 420 -0.33 -3.13 -12.89
C GLU A 420 -0.67 -2.53 -14.27
N GLU A 421 -1.84 -1.90 -14.36
CA GLU A 421 -2.21 -1.09 -15.52
C GLU A 421 -1.51 0.26 -15.48
N TYR A 422 -1.35 0.87 -16.65
CA TYR A 422 -0.94 2.27 -16.76
C TYR A 422 -2.12 3.15 -16.35
N ILE A 423 -2.03 3.79 -15.18
CA ILE A 423 -3.15 4.54 -14.58
C ILE A 423 -2.81 6.02 -14.39
N ASN A 424 -3.86 6.83 -14.30
CA ASN A 424 -3.80 8.25 -13.98
C ASN A 424 -5.07 8.69 -13.26
N LEU A 425 -4.96 9.73 -12.43
CA LEU A 425 -6.10 10.38 -11.79
C LEU A 425 -6.12 11.86 -12.19
N ARG A 426 -7.19 12.27 -12.89
CA ARG A 426 -7.36 13.67 -13.31
C ARG A 426 -8.30 14.42 -12.38
N LEU A 427 -7.95 15.68 -12.10
CA LEU A 427 -8.71 16.58 -11.25
C LEU A 427 -9.29 17.74 -12.08
N TYR A 428 -10.58 17.99 -11.88
CA TYR A 428 -11.32 19.09 -12.50
C TYR A 428 -12.04 19.90 -11.43
N ARG A 429 -12.17 21.21 -11.62
CA ARG A 429 -13.10 22.08 -10.89
C ARG A 429 -14.44 22.07 -11.61
N ILE A 430 -15.53 21.97 -10.87
CA ILE A 430 -16.89 22.13 -11.39
C ILE A 430 -17.13 23.64 -11.58
N LYS A 431 -17.60 24.03 -12.76
CA LYS A 431 -17.89 25.45 -13.04
C LYS A 431 -18.99 25.96 -12.11
N ASP A 432 -18.83 27.19 -11.63
CA ASP A 432 -19.75 27.83 -10.67
C ASP A 432 -21.18 28.00 -11.24
N SER A 433 -21.36 27.90 -12.56
CA SER A 433 -22.67 27.91 -13.22
C SER A 433 -23.50 26.65 -13.00
N ILE A 434 -22.92 25.59 -12.45
CA ILE A 434 -23.62 24.32 -12.18
C ILE A 434 -24.14 24.33 -10.74
N ASP A 435 -25.44 24.13 -10.56
CA ASP A 435 -26.05 23.99 -9.24
C ASP A 435 -25.79 22.59 -8.67
N ILE A 436 -24.95 22.55 -7.64
CA ILE A 436 -24.44 21.30 -7.04
C ILE A 436 -25.47 20.63 -6.14
N SER A 437 -26.45 21.40 -5.65
CA SER A 437 -27.54 20.87 -4.83
C SER A 437 -28.43 19.90 -5.61
N GLN A 438 -28.42 19.98 -6.94
CA GLN A 438 -29.21 19.15 -7.84
C GLN A 438 -28.47 17.89 -8.35
N ILE A 439 -27.20 17.71 -7.97
CA ILE A 439 -26.38 16.58 -8.43
C ILE A 439 -26.71 15.33 -7.62
N THR A 440 -27.37 14.37 -8.28
CA THR A 440 -27.64 13.02 -7.79
C THR A 440 -26.43 12.09 -7.99
N GLN A 441 -26.51 10.88 -7.41
CA GLN A 441 -25.41 9.89 -7.44
C GLN A 441 -25.13 9.32 -8.84
N ASP A 442 -26.04 9.50 -9.81
CA ASP A 442 -25.93 9.04 -11.19
C ASP A 442 -25.58 10.16 -12.18
N TYR A 443 -25.41 11.39 -11.71
CA TYR A 443 -25.07 12.52 -12.55
C TYR A 443 -23.68 12.35 -13.19
N LYS A 444 -23.59 12.65 -14.49
CA LYS A 444 -22.33 12.56 -15.25
C LYS A 444 -21.87 13.92 -15.75
N PHE A 445 -20.67 14.31 -15.35
CA PHE A 445 -20.01 15.51 -15.83
C PHE A 445 -19.29 15.26 -17.15
N TYR A 446 -19.32 16.29 -18.01
CA TYR A 446 -18.64 16.31 -19.30
C TYR A 446 -17.71 17.53 -19.41
N PRO A 447 -16.84 17.62 -20.43
CA PRO A 447 -15.89 18.73 -20.58
C PRO A 447 -16.50 20.13 -20.43
N LYS A 448 -17.74 20.31 -20.92
CA LYS A 448 -18.44 21.60 -20.90
C LYS A 448 -18.71 22.11 -19.47
N ASP A 449 -18.81 21.21 -18.49
CA ASP A 449 -19.18 21.51 -17.10
C ASP A 449 -17.95 21.72 -16.21
N LEU A 450 -16.75 21.45 -16.73
CA LEU A 450 -15.53 21.24 -15.96
C LEU A 450 -14.37 22.11 -16.43
N GLU A 451 -13.48 22.45 -15.50
CA GLU A 451 -12.20 23.13 -15.75
C GLU A 451 -11.04 22.29 -15.21
N ARG A 452 -10.10 21.91 -16.06
CA ARG A 452 -8.99 21.02 -15.68
C ARG A 452 -8.02 21.72 -14.73
N GLN A 453 -7.76 21.12 -13.57
CA GLN A 453 -6.83 21.65 -12.57
C GLN A 453 -5.47 20.95 -12.63
N GLY A 454 -5.45 19.67 -13.03
CA GLY A 454 -4.23 18.90 -13.20
C GLY A 454 -4.49 17.40 -13.12
N ASP A 455 -3.43 16.63 -12.94
CA ASP A 455 -3.47 15.18 -12.77
C ASP A 455 -2.22 14.67 -12.04
N THR A 456 -2.15 13.36 -11.86
CA THR A 456 -1.02 12.68 -11.20
C THR A 456 0.19 12.45 -12.11
N GLY A 457 0.35 13.25 -13.18
CA GLY A 457 1.46 13.14 -14.14
C GLY A 457 1.18 12.20 -15.32
N PRO A 458 2.19 11.56 -15.92
CA PRO A 458 1.97 10.64 -17.03
C PRO A 458 1.26 9.36 -16.57
N TYR A 459 0.68 8.61 -17.51
CA TYR A 459 0.17 7.27 -17.21
C TYR A 459 1.34 6.33 -16.93
N ILE A 460 1.40 5.80 -15.71
CA ILE A 460 2.48 4.91 -15.25
C ILE A 460 1.85 3.64 -14.70
N ASN A 461 2.51 2.51 -14.93
CA ASN A 461 2.18 1.18 -14.39
C ASN A 461 2.61 1.00 -12.93
N LYS A 462 2.28 1.96 -12.06
CA LYS A 462 2.49 1.84 -10.61
C LYS A 462 1.25 1.27 -9.93
N ARG A 463 1.45 0.61 -8.78
CA ARG A 463 0.34 0.18 -7.91
C ARG A 463 -0.48 1.38 -7.45
N GLU A 464 0.18 2.48 -7.10
CA GLU A 464 -0.46 3.76 -6.77
C GLU A 464 0.15 4.93 -7.55
N VAL A 465 -0.69 5.86 -7.98
CA VAL A 465 -0.28 7.19 -8.47
C VAL A 465 -0.84 8.25 -7.55
N THR A 466 -0.04 9.26 -7.23
CA THR A 466 -0.36 10.34 -6.28
C THR A 466 -0.16 11.71 -6.93
N GLY A 467 -0.97 12.70 -6.54
CA GLY A 467 -0.83 14.09 -6.97
C GLY A 467 -1.14 15.05 -5.83
N ARG A 468 -0.33 16.11 -5.71
CA ARG A 468 -0.50 17.21 -4.75
C ARG A 468 -0.99 18.46 -5.47
N PHE A 469 -2.01 19.10 -4.90
CA PHE A 469 -2.64 20.29 -5.44
C PHE A 469 -2.81 21.35 -4.34
N ARG A 470 -2.73 22.63 -4.75
CA ARG A 470 -3.09 23.80 -3.95
C ARG A 470 -4.36 24.38 -4.56
N LEU A 471 -5.51 24.17 -3.90
CA LEU A 471 -6.83 24.44 -4.48
C LEU A 471 -7.59 25.47 -3.65
N LYS A 472 -8.31 26.38 -4.31
CA LYS A 472 -9.27 27.24 -3.63
C LYS A 472 -10.45 26.40 -3.10
N PRO A 473 -11.16 26.86 -2.05
CA PRO A 473 -12.45 26.29 -1.70
C PRO A 473 -13.39 26.22 -2.92
N GLY A 474 -14.18 25.14 -2.98
CA GLY A 474 -15.01 24.85 -4.14
C GLY A 474 -15.26 23.37 -4.35
N ASN A 475 -15.77 23.05 -5.54
CA ASN A 475 -16.24 21.72 -5.87
C ASN A 475 -15.45 21.14 -7.04
N TYR A 476 -15.04 19.89 -6.89
CA TYR A 476 -14.10 19.25 -7.79
C TYR A 476 -14.55 17.83 -8.12
N ILE A 477 -14.07 17.33 -9.27
CA ILE A 477 -14.28 15.98 -9.74
C ILE A 477 -12.93 15.31 -9.95
N LEU A 478 -12.80 14.10 -9.42
CA LEU A 478 -11.71 13.17 -9.64
C LEU A 478 -12.17 12.08 -10.61
N ILE A 479 -11.37 11.85 -11.67
CA ILE A 479 -11.64 10.84 -12.69
C ILE A 479 -10.42 9.91 -12.83
N PRO A 480 -10.43 8.72 -12.21
CA PRO A 480 -9.42 7.70 -12.45
C PRO A 480 -9.62 7.02 -13.81
N SER A 481 -8.54 6.75 -14.50
CA SER A 481 -8.59 6.04 -15.78
C SER A 481 -7.35 5.18 -15.99
N THR A 482 -7.51 4.13 -16.78
CA THR A 482 -6.42 3.43 -17.44
C THR A 482 -5.99 4.18 -18.70
N TYR A 483 -4.80 3.90 -19.21
CA TYR A 483 -4.34 4.48 -20.46
C TYR A 483 -5.18 3.99 -21.64
N GLN A 484 -5.29 2.67 -21.78
CA GLN A 484 -6.09 2.00 -22.81
C GLN A 484 -7.56 1.87 -22.37
N GLN A 485 -8.46 1.87 -23.35
CA GLN A 485 -9.87 1.54 -23.14
C GLN A 485 -10.02 0.05 -22.83
N ASP A 486 -11.13 -0.32 -22.21
CA ASP A 486 -11.53 -1.72 -21.97
C ASP A 486 -10.54 -2.55 -21.12
N ARG A 487 -9.67 -1.87 -20.37
CA ARG A 487 -8.86 -2.49 -19.32
C ARG A 487 -9.69 -2.61 -18.06
N GLU A 488 -9.69 -3.81 -17.46
CA GLU A 488 -10.46 -4.11 -16.26
C GLU A 488 -9.60 -4.08 -15.00
N GLY A 489 -10.14 -3.47 -13.95
CA GLY A 489 -9.44 -3.40 -12.67
C GLY A 489 -10.30 -2.80 -11.59
N GLN A 490 -9.97 -3.12 -10.34
CA GLN A 490 -10.53 -2.45 -9.18
C GLN A 490 -9.49 -1.50 -8.62
N PHE A 491 -9.96 -0.37 -8.09
CA PHE A 491 -9.10 0.64 -7.52
C PHE A 491 -9.73 1.25 -6.27
N LEU A 492 -8.91 2.00 -5.53
CA LEU A 492 -9.29 2.83 -4.40
C LEU A 492 -8.77 4.24 -4.63
N ILE A 493 -9.67 5.22 -4.61
CA ILE A 493 -9.30 6.64 -4.55
C ILE A 493 -9.16 7.04 -3.10
N ARG A 494 -8.09 7.76 -2.79
CA ARG A 494 -7.88 8.37 -1.48
C ARG A 494 -7.59 9.85 -1.65
N VAL A 495 -8.16 10.68 -0.78
CA VAL A 495 -7.97 12.13 -0.81
C VAL A 495 -7.71 12.60 0.61
N PHE A 496 -6.55 13.24 0.80
CA PHE A 496 -6.10 13.83 2.07
C PHE A 496 -6.18 15.35 1.92
N THR A 497 -6.87 16.02 2.83
CA THR A 497 -6.93 17.49 2.90
C THR A 497 -6.56 17.98 4.28
N GLU A 498 -5.84 19.10 4.38
CA GLU A 498 -5.55 19.71 5.69
C GLU A 498 -6.82 20.41 6.22
N GLY A 499 -7.55 21.08 5.32
CA GLY A 499 -8.88 21.63 5.59
C GLY A 499 -9.99 20.57 5.61
N GLU A 500 -11.13 20.91 6.20
CA GLU A 500 -12.34 20.09 6.11
C GLU A 500 -12.78 19.94 4.65
N ALA A 501 -13.11 18.69 4.27
CA ALA A 501 -13.64 18.37 2.97
C ALA A 501 -14.64 17.22 3.08
N THR A 502 -15.55 17.16 2.12
CA THR A 502 -16.50 16.06 1.99
C THR A 502 -16.48 15.54 0.56
N GLY A 503 -16.94 14.32 0.34
CA GLY A 503 -17.04 13.81 -1.02
C GLY A 503 -18.01 12.65 -1.16
N LYS A 504 -18.40 12.39 -2.41
CA LYS A 504 -19.36 11.35 -2.79
C LYS A 504 -18.99 10.74 -4.14
N SER A 505 -19.26 9.45 -4.29
CA SER A 505 -19.21 8.76 -5.58
C SER A 505 -20.37 9.22 -6.47
N LEU A 506 -20.10 9.51 -7.75
CA LEU A 506 -21.11 9.86 -8.75
C LEU A 506 -21.29 8.73 -9.77
N ASN A 507 -21.21 7.49 -9.28
CA ASN A 507 -21.37 6.30 -10.09
C ASN A 507 -22.54 5.50 -9.54
N ILE A 508 -23.38 4.98 -10.45
CA ILE A 508 -24.33 3.94 -10.08
C ILE A 508 -23.52 2.79 -9.48
N GLU A 509 -23.82 2.42 -8.25
CA GLU A 509 -23.23 1.25 -7.59
C GLU A 509 -23.67 -0.02 -8.34
N HIS A 510 -22.98 -0.33 -9.44
CA HIS A 510 -23.02 -1.68 -10.01
C HIS A 510 -22.21 -2.67 -9.16
N LEU A 511 -21.57 -2.19 -8.09
CA LEU A 511 -20.75 -2.99 -7.20
C LEU A 511 -21.54 -4.08 -6.46
N ASP A 512 -22.88 -4.03 -6.37
CA ASP A 512 -23.68 -5.05 -5.66
C ASP A 512 -24.69 -5.84 -6.49
N LYS A 513 -24.88 -5.54 -7.78
CA LYS A 513 -25.85 -6.26 -8.62
C LYS A 513 -25.20 -6.96 -9.80
N GLY A 514 -24.50 -8.05 -9.49
CA GLY A 514 -24.66 -9.29 -10.24
C GLY A 514 -23.94 -9.43 -11.59
N SER A 515 -22.73 -8.89 -11.78
CA SER A 515 -21.84 -9.50 -12.78
C SER A 515 -21.42 -10.90 -12.27
N PRO A 516 -21.60 -11.99 -13.06
CA PRO A 516 -21.18 -13.34 -12.68
C PRO A 516 -19.69 -13.43 -12.34
N SER A 517 -18.85 -12.59 -12.95
CA SER A 517 -17.41 -12.54 -12.68
C SER A 517 -17.09 -11.87 -11.32
N LEU A 518 -17.87 -10.87 -10.91
CA LEU A 518 -17.72 -10.18 -9.63
C LEU A 518 -18.34 -10.97 -8.46
N LYS A 519 -19.43 -11.70 -8.67
CA LYS A 519 -20.04 -12.55 -7.63
C LYS A 519 -19.11 -13.69 -7.20
N ALA A 520 -18.48 -14.36 -8.16
CA ALA A 520 -17.46 -15.38 -7.91
C ALA A 520 -16.20 -14.82 -7.21
N ALA A 521 -15.93 -13.51 -7.37
CA ALA A 521 -14.83 -12.79 -6.72
C ALA A 521 -15.24 -12.05 -5.42
N LYS A 522 -16.52 -12.03 -5.03
CA LYS A 522 -16.97 -11.53 -3.72
C LYS A 522 -17.17 -12.67 -2.74
N GLU A 523 -17.84 -13.75 -3.15
CA GLU A 523 -18.11 -14.92 -2.30
C GLU A 523 -16.85 -15.69 -1.86
N LYS A 524 -15.72 -15.51 -2.55
CA LYS A 524 -14.42 -16.10 -2.16
C LYS A 524 -13.54 -15.20 -1.29
N TYR A 525 -13.90 -13.91 -1.11
CA TYR A 525 -12.96 -12.89 -0.66
C TYR A 525 -13.55 -11.86 0.33
N GLU A 526 -14.72 -12.13 0.93
CA GLU A 526 -15.19 -11.39 2.09
C GLU A 526 -14.37 -11.75 3.35
N PHE A 527 -13.85 -10.73 4.01
CA PHE A 527 -13.37 -10.82 5.38
C PHE A 527 -14.58 -10.72 6.29
N HIS A 528 -14.97 -11.83 6.92
CA HIS A 528 -16.10 -11.82 7.82
C HIS A 528 -15.76 -11.04 9.08
N ASP A 529 -16.53 -9.97 9.32
CA ASP A 529 -16.78 -9.46 10.66
C ASP A 529 -17.36 -10.62 11.48
N GLY A 530 -16.69 -10.97 12.58
CA GLY A 530 -17.05 -12.05 13.49
C GLY A 530 -18.35 -11.87 14.26
N LYS A 531 -19.31 -11.05 13.81
CA LYS A 531 -20.63 -10.89 14.42
C LYS A 531 -21.76 -11.12 13.43
N SER A 532 -22.01 -12.37 13.08
CA SER A 532 -23.39 -12.84 12.87
C SER A 532 -23.49 -14.37 12.98
N GLN A 533 -24.19 -14.85 14.01
CA GLN A 533 -24.77 -16.19 14.01
C GLN A 533 -26.08 -16.14 13.22
N ASN A 534 -26.23 -16.96 12.17
CA ASN A 534 -27.29 -18.00 12.14
C ASN A 534 -27.38 -18.79 10.81
N GLN A 535 -27.47 -20.12 10.99
CA GLN A 535 -28.04 -21.18 10.14
C GLN A 535 -27.57 -21.36 8.68
N LYS A 536 -26.59 -22.27 8.50
CA LYS A 536 -26.34 -22.96 7.22
C LYS A 536 -27.34 -24.11 7.04
N PHE A 537 -28.18 -24.06 6.00
CA PHE A 537 -28.89 -25.24 5.48
C PHE A 537 -27.99 -25.98 4.47
N THR A 538 -27.83 -27.29 4.61
CA THR A 538 -27.05 -28.12 3.69
C THR A 538 -27.87 -28.54 2.47
N ILE A 539 -27.25 -28.48 1.29
CA ILE A 539 -27.80 -28.79 -0.06
C ILE A 539 -28.59 -30.12 -0.14
N LEU A 540 -28.30 -31.08 0.74
CA LEU A 540 -28.95 -32.39 0.76
C LEU A 540 -30.43 -32.31 1.17
N GLN A 541 -30.84 -31.31 1.96
CA GLN A 541 -32.24 -31.19 2.42
C GLN A 541 -33.20 -30.64 1.34
N TRP A 542 -32.67 -30.14 0.23
CA TRP A 542 -33.45 -29.58 -0.88
C TRP A 542 -33.75 -30.61 -1.97
N TYR A 543 -32.85 -31.58 -2.17
CA TYR A 543 -33.00 -32.65 -3.17
C TYR A 543 -34.22 -33.55 -2.89
N ASP A 544 -34.43 -33.92 -1.62
CA ASP A 544 -35.51 -34.81 -1.19
C ASP A 544 -36.91 -34.16 -1.26
N LYS A 545 -36.99 -32.86 -1.54
CA LYS A 545 -38.25 -32.12 -1.69
C LYS A 545 -38.66 -31.90 -3.16
N LEU A 546 -37.85 -32.32 -4.12
CA LEU A 546 -38.16 -32.20 -5.54
C LEU A 546 -39.10 -33.32 -6.03
N PRO A 547 -40.03 -33.04 -6.97
CA PRO A 547 -40.81 -34.07 -7.65
C PRO A 547 -39.91 -35.11 -8.34
N GLU A 548 -40.33 -36.38 -8.33
CA GLU A 548 -39.53 -37.53 -8.78
C GLU A 548 -39.04 -37.42 -10.25
N SER A 549 -39.80 -36.69 -11.09
CA SER A 549 -39.43 -36.39 -12.48
C SER A 549 -38.21 -35.45 -12.59
N GLN A 550 -38.01 -34.55 -11.63
CA GLN A 550 -36.88 -33.61 -11.59
C GLN A 550 -35.65 -34.22 -10.94
N GLN A 551 -35.83 -35.10 -9.95
CA GLN A 551 -34.73 -35.89 -9.37
C GLN A 551 -34.07 -36.82 -10.42
N LYS A 552 -34.86 -37.40 -11.33
CA LYS A 552 -34.33 -38.24 -12.43
C LYS A 552 -33.48 -37.44 -13.43
N LEU A 553 -33.83 -36.19 -13.74
CA LEU A 553 -33.06 -35.33 -14.65
C LEU A 553 -31.68 -34.97 -14.09
N LEU A 554 -31.58 -34.75 -12.77
CA LEU A 554 -30.33 -34.42 -12.08
C LEU A 554 -29.39 -35.61 -11.92
N LYS A 555 -29.90 -36.86 -11.93
CA LYS A 555 -29.08 -38.08 -11.89
C LYS A 555 -28.36 -38.40 -13.21
N TYR A 556 -28.82 -37.87 -14.34
CA TYR A 556 -28.24 -38.18 -15.66
C TYR A 556 -27.23 -37.13 -16.18
N SER A 557 -27.10 -35.98 -15.50
CA SER A 557 -26.03 -35.01 -15.78
C SER A 557 -24.85 -35.25 -14.85
N GLY A 558 -23.99 -36.22 -15.18
CA GLY A 558 -22.69 -36.35 -14.53
C GLY A 558 -21.82 -35.13 -14.85
N TYR A 559 -21.40 -34.41 -13.81
CA TYR A 559 -20.58 -33.20 -13.82
C TYR A 559 -21.19 -31.99 -14.56
N ALA A 560 -21.61 -30.96 -13.82
CA ALA A 560 -21.15 -29.58 -13.96
C ALA A 560 -22.02 -28.60 -13.18
N THR A 561 -21.33 -27.67 -12.53
CA THR A 561 -21.71 -26.29 -12.22
C THR A 561 -22.69 -25.71 -13.26
N VAL A 562 -23.92 -25.36 -12.85
CA VAL A 562 -24.82 -24.53 -13.66
C VAL A 562 -25.40 -23.40 -12.82
N THR A 563 -24.94 -22.21 -13.17
CA THR A 563 -25.44 -20.88 -12.82
C THR A 563 -26.93 -20.73 -13.16
N VAL A 564 -27.75 -20.25 -12.22
CA VAL A 564 -29.16 -19.93 -12.45
C VAL A 564 -29.26 -18.63 -13.23
N GLY A 565 -29.60 -18.73 -14.51
CA GLY A 565 -30.00 -17.63 -15.37
C GLY A 565 -30.67 -18.20 -16.61
N VAL A 566 -31.83 -17.66 -16.98
CA VAL A 566 -32.69 -18.04 -18.12
C VAL A 566 -33.82 -19.02 -17.76
N LEU A 567 -34.85 -18.49 -17.09
CA LEU A 567 -36.24 -18.94 -17.21
C LEU A 567 -37.19 -17.75 -16.99
N CYS A 568 -36.94 -16.66 -17.72
CA CYS A 568 -37.89 -15.55 -17.90
C CYS A 568 -37.69 -15.03 -19.32
N CYS A 569 -38.30 -15.67 -20.32
CA CYS A 569 -38.60 -15.11 -21.65
C CYS A 569 -39.26 -16.18 -22.54
N VAL A 570 -40.44 -16.68 -22.18
CA VAL A 570 -41.37 -17.24 -23.16
C VAL A 570 -42.80 -16.91 -22.73
N GLY A 571 -43.23 -15.71 -23.09
CA GLY A 571 -44.60 -15.25 -22.95
C GLY A 571 -44.77 -14.00 -23.80
N HIS A 572 -45.51 -14.13 -24.90
CA HIS A 572 -45.86 -13.08 -25.88
C HIS A 572 -44.80 -12.76 -26.94
N CYS A 573 -44.84 -13.49 -28.06
CA CYS A 573 -45.35 -12.96 -29.33
C CYS A 573 -45.31 -14.06 -30.39
N GLY A 574 -46.46 -14.44 -30.95
CA GLY A 574 -46.54 -15.39 -32.05
C GLY A 574 -46.26 -14.71 -33.40
N ARG A 575 -45.51 -15.40 -34.27
CA ARG A 575 -45.92 -15.76 -35.65
C ARG A 575 -44.77 -16.44 -36.42
N LYS A 576 -45.09 -17.66 -36.87
CA LYS A 576 -44.77 -18.34 -38.14
C LYS A 576 -43.30 -18.65 -38.53
N TYR A 577 -43.01 -19.96 -38.46
CA TYR A 577 -42.49 -20.86 -39.51
C TYR A 577 -41.38 -20.35 -40.46
N CYS A 578 -40.22 -21.02 -40.50
CA CYS A 578 -39.99 -22.14 -41.44
C CYS A 578 -38.61 -22.82 -41.24
N CYS A 579 -38.61 -24.14 -41.44
CA CYS A 579 -37.48 -25.07 -41.37
C CYS A 579 -36.50 -24.96 -42.56
N MET A 580 -35.22 -25.35 -42.35
CA MET A 580 -34.49 -26.39 -43.12
C MET A 580 -33.07 -26.56 -42.54
N LYS A 581 -32.76 -27.72 -41.93
CA LYS A 581 -31.94 -28.86 -42.47
C LYS A 581 -30.52 -28.44 -42.90
N LYS A 582 -29.48 -28.81 -42.15
CA LYS A 582 -28.77 -30.11 -42.02
C LYS A 582 -27.57 -30.26 -42.98
N ASP A 583 -26.42 -30.48 -42.34
CA ASP A 583 -25.36 -31.44 -42.69
C ASP A 583 -24.18 -31.05 -43.60
N ARG A 584 -23.00 -31.18 -42.96
CA ARG A 584 -21.73 -31.83 -43.37
C ARG A 584 -20.61 -31.01 -44.03
N ASN A 585 -19.52 -30.91 -43.26
CA ASN A 585 -18.11 -31.22 -43.57
C ASN A 585 -17.67 -31.15 -45.04
N SER A 586 -16.64 -30.36 -45.35
CA SER A 586 -15.28 -30.86 -45.62
C SER A 586 -14.31 -29.78 -46.13
N GLN A 587 -13.05 -29.93 -45.70
CA GLN A 587 -11.79 -29.69 -46.43
C GLN A 587 -11.33 -28.27 -46.82
N SER A 588 -10.24 -27.89 -46.14
CA SER A 588 -8.96 -27.38 -46.68
C SER A 588 -8.96 -26.57 -47.98
N THR A 589 -8.37 -25.37 -47.91
CA THR A 589 -7.41 -24.91 -48.93
C THR A 589 -6.54 -23.77 -48.41
N SER A 590 -5.24 -23.97 -48.52
CA SER A 590 -4.19 -22.96 -48.42
C SER A 590 -4.13 -22.09 -49.68
N MET A 591 -4.00 -20.78 -49.55
CA MET A 591 -3.39 -19.89 -50.57
C MET A 591 -2.66 -18.78 -49.82
N LYS A 592 -1.32 -18.82 -49.75
CA LYS A 592 -0.36 -18.19 -50.68
C LYS A 592 -0.55 -16.66 -50.83
N ASN A 593 0.40 -15.95 -50.20
CA ASN A 593 0.93 -14.65 -50.59
C ASN A 593 1.16 -14.55 -52.11
N PRO A 594 1.07 -13.33 -52.68
CA PRO A 594 2.31 -12.65 -53.03
C PRO A 594 2.34 -11.13 -52.81
N ASN A 595 3.56 -10.67 -52.54
CA ASN A 595 4.08 -9.31 -52.55
C ASN A 595 3.63 -8.41 -53.70
N LYS A 596 3.66 -7.09 -53.43
CA LYS A 596 4.13 -5.94 -54.25
C LYS A 596 3.67 -4.68 -53.48
N ASN A 597 4.46 -3.66 -53.18
CA ASN A 597 5.84 -3.25 -53.46
C ASN A 597 6.29 -2.35 -52.29
#